data_AF-A0A6S6SRA2-F1
#
_entry.id   AF-A0A6S6SRA2-F1
#
_cell.length_a   1.000
_cell.length_b   1.000
_cell.length_c   1.000
_cell.angle_alpha   90.00
_cell.angle_beta   90.00
_cell.angle_gamma   90.00
#
_symmetry.space_group_name_H-M   'P 1'
#
loop_
_entity.id
_entity.type
_entity.pdbx_description
1 polymer ?
#
loop_
_entity_poly.entity_id
_entity_poly.type
_entity_poly.pdbx_seq_one_letter_code
_entity_poly.pdbx_strand_id
1 'polypeptide(L)'
;MRTLLFYLFFLTLLTACSNEEDKAWDLALSQSSNAALDSFLLVYPDSKYISEIATYKEEFAWYAAKQKHTVYNYKKYLVDFPNGKYKELVPGQIDSISSANINLEDLTKSTFVGKIDYGDRAIEVIGFNFSEIRKDSAGIRFIANINTSDNRKTIEGRIDPNGYTVMFMENTGNKTMLNITNGRAYKKGNKIMLESTNLNQYWNLIKYDEE
;
A
#
# COMPACT_ATOMS: atom_id res chain seq x y z
N MET A 1 -2.16 60.80 16.81
CA MET A 1 -2.73 60.21 15.57
C MET A 1 -1.74 59.40 14.73
N ARG A 2 -0.42 59.41 14.95
CA ARG A 2 0.54 58.56 14.17
C ARG A 2 0.79 57.15 14.74
N THR A 3 0.40 56.88 15.99
CA THR A 3 0.49 55.54 16.62
C THR A 3 -0.73 54.65 16.36
N LEU A 4 -1.90 55.25 16.08
CA LEU A 4 -3.15 54.51 15.82
C LEU A 4 -3.19 53.93 14.39
N LEU A 5 -2.54 54.59 13.43
CA LEU A 5 -2.50 54.16 12.01
C LEU A 5 -1.60 52.93 11.77
N PHE A 6 -0.56 52.76 12.60
CA PHE A 6 0.33 51.58 12.55
C PHE A 6 -0.32 50.32 13.12
N TYR A 7 -1.12 50.44 14.19
CA TYR A 7 -1.88 49.32 14.76
C TYR A 7 -2.99 48.84 13.80
N LEU A 8 -3.64 49.75 13.08
CA LEU A 8 -4.69 49.42 12.12
C LEU A 8 -4.13 48.66 10.88
N PHE A 9 -2.91 48.99 10.44
CA PHE A 9 -2.23 48.33 9.32
C PHE A 9 -1.65 46.95 9.71
N PHE A 10 -1.21 46.79 10.97
CA PHE A 10 -0.79 45.50 11.51
C PHE A 10 -1.98 44.53 11.69
N LEU A 11 -3.14 45.05 12.12
CA LEU A 11 -4.36 44.26 12.34
C LEU A 11 -4.98 43.74 11.03
N THR A 12 -4.81 44.45 9.91
CA THR A 12 -5.31 44.01 8.59
C THR A 12 -4.48 42.90 7.95
N LEU A 13 -3.16 42.83 8.21
CA LEU A 13 -2.33 41.71 7.70
C LEU A 13 -2.61 40.40 8.45
N LEU A 14 -2.82 40.46 9.77
CA LEU A 14 -3.11 39.29 10.61
C LEU A 14 -4.43 38.60 10.23
N THR A 15 -5.46 39.39 9.90
CA THR A 15 -6.81 38.88 9.56
C THR A 15 -6.91 38.31 8.14
N ALA A 16 -6.14 38.83 7.18
CA ALA A 16 -6.04 38.26 5.84
C ALA A 16 -5.35 36.89 5.86
N CYS A 17 -4.26 36.77 6.64
CA CYS A 17 -3.51 35.53 6.78
C CYS A 17 -4.36 34.40 7.40
N SER A 18 -5.16 34.70 8.43
CA SER A 18 -6.04 33.69 9.06
C SER A 18 -7.14 33.18 8.12
N ASN A 19 -7.67 34.02 7.23
CA ASN A 19 -8.70 33.60 6.26
C ASN A 19 -8.12 32.72 5.14
N GLU A 20 -6.86 32.96 4.75
CA GLU A 20 -6.18 32.12 3.76
C GLU A 20 -5.76 30.76 4.36
N GLU A 21 -5.27 30.75 5.59
CA GLU A 21 -4.97 29.52 6.35
C GLU A 21 -6.20 28.62 6.48
N ASP A 22 -7.35 29.18 6.88
CA ASP A 22 -8.59 28.41 7.06
C ASP A 22 -9.05 27.76 5.73
N LYS A 23 -8.94 28.48 4.61
CA LYS A 23 -9.23 27.91 3.29
C LYS A 23 -8.24 26.83 2.87
N ALA A 24 -6.96 27.03 3.16
CA ALA A 24 -5.93 26.04 2.87
C ALA A 24 -6.13 24.77 3.70
N TRP A 25 -6.58 24.93 4.95
CA TRP A 25 -6.95 23.84 5.83
C TRP A 25 -8.16 23.05 5.29
N ASP A 26 -9.24 23.74 4.95
CA ASP A 26 -10.43 23.12 4.35
C ASP A 26 -10.08 22.37 3.05
N LEU A 27 -9.24 22.97 2.21
CA LEU A 27 -8.74 22.34 0.99
C LEU A 27 -7.92 21.09 1.30
N ALA A 28 -7.02 21.12 2.30
CA ALA A 28 -6.23 19.97 2.69
C ALA A 28 -7.12 18.82 3.19
N LEU A 29 -8.13 19.12 3.99
CA LEU A 29 -9.12 18.14 4.47
C LEU A 29 -9.94 17.55 3.31
N SER A 30 -10.37 18.37 2.35
CA SER A 30 -11.15 17.90 1.19
C SER A 30 -10.41 16.88 0.32
N GLN A 31 -9.08 16.93 0.30
CA GLN A 31 -8.25 15.99 -0.45
C GLN A 31 -8.10 14.62 0.24
N SER A 32 -8.49 14.51 1.52
CA SER A 32 -8.51 13.23 2.27
C SER A 32 -7.20 12.44 2.17
N SER A 33 -6.04 13.13 2.22
CA SER A 33 -4.73 12.50 2.07
C SER A 33 -3.69 13.11 3.01
N ASN A 34 -2.76 12.27 3.46
CA ASN A 34 -1.66 12.73 4.33
C ASN A 34 -0.75 13.73 3.60
N ALA A 35 -0.53 13.55 2.29
CA ALA A 35 0.27 14.46 1.48
C ALA A 35 -0.31 15.89 1.44
N ALA A 36 -1.63 16.03 1.43
CA ALA A 36 -2.28 17.33 1.50
C ALA A 36 -2.07 18.01 2.87
N LEU A 37 -2.16 17.23 3.96
CA LEU A 37 -1.84 17.73 5.31
C LEU A 37 -0.36 18.09 5.47
N ASP A 38 0.54 17.31 4.90
CA ASP A 38 1.99 17.60 4.88
C ASP A 38 2.28 18.88 4.09
N SER A 39 1.60 19.07 2.95
CA SER A 39 1.71 20.28 2.15
C SER A 39 1.18 21.50 2.90
N PHE A 40 0.08 21.34 3.65
CA PHE A 40 -0.45 22.39 4.51
C PHE A 40 0.56 22.79 5.59
N LEU A 41 1.16 21.82 6.30
CA LEU A 41 2.18 22.08 7.33
C LEU A 41 3.44 22.75 6.78
N LEU A 42 3.81 22.46 5.54
CA LEU A 42 4.95 23.11 4.89
C LEU A 42 4.71 24.61 4.69
N VAL A 43 3.46 25.00 4.41
CA VAL A 43 3.08 26.41 4.18
C VAL A 43 2.73 27.12 5.49
N TYR A 44 2.11 26.42 6.45
CA TYR A 44 1.65 26.95 7.74
C TYR A 44 2.23 26.16 8.93
N PRO A 45 3.56 26.28 9.20
CA PRO A 45 4.24 25.47 10.20
C PRO A 45 3.86 25.77 11.66
N ASP A 46 3.26 26.94 11.93
CA ASP A 46 2.79 27.39 13.25
C ASP A 46 1.24 27.47 13.31
N SER A 47 0.57 26.73 12.42
CA SER A 47 -0.90 26.73 12.30
C SER A 47 -1.61 26.39 13.61
N LYS A 48 -2.77 27.03 13.83
CA LYS A 48 -3.68 26.64 14.93
C LYS A 48 -4.19 25.20 14.80
N TYR A 49 -4.14 24.63 13.60
CA TYR A 49 -4.65 23.29 13.29
C TYR A 49 -3.66 22.14 13.57
N ILE A 50 -2.42 22.45 14.00
CA ILE A 50 -1.37 21.43 14.24
C ILE A 50 -1.85 20.32 15.17
N SER A 51 -2.63 20.68 16.19
CA SER A 51 -3.14 19.72 17.17
C SER A 51 -4.12 18.71 16.59
N GLU A 52 -4.91 19.06 15.56
CA GLU A 52 -5.84 18.12 14.92
C GLU A 52 -5.18 17.29 13.82
N ILE A 53 -4.06 17.73 13.23
CA ILE A 53 -3.45 17.06 12.08
C ILE A 53 -3.08 15.61 12.35
N ALA A 54 -2.59 15.28 13.55
CA ALA A 54 -2.28 13.89 13.91
C ALA A 54 -3.52 13.00 13.82
N THR A 55 -4.67 13.51 14.27
CA THR A 55 -5.98 12.81 14.21
C THR A 55 -6.40 12.59 12.76
N TYR A 56 -6.38 13.64 11.93
CA TYR A 56 -6.76 13.51 10.52
C TYR A 56 -5.81 12.61 9.72
N LYS A 57 -4.50 12.65 10.00
CA LYS A 57 -3.52 11.75 9.37
C LYS A 57 -3.84 10.29 9.64
N GLU A 58 -4.21 9.98 10.88
CA GLU A 58 -4.64 8.63 11.23
C GLU A 58 -5.94 8.25 10.51
N GLU A 59 -6.95 9.11 10.54
CA GLU A 59 -8.24 8.84 9.90
C GLU A 59 -8.09 8.62 8.40
N PHE A 60 -7.32 9.46 7.70
CA PHE A 60 -7.06 9.31 6.28
C PHE A 60 -6.27 8.03 5.98
N ALA A 61 -5.26 7.68 6.80
CA ALA A 61 -4.53 6.43 6.64
C ALA A 61 -5.44 5.21 6.84
N TRP A 62 -6.32 5.24 7.85
CA TRP A 62 -7.30 4.17 8.09
C TRP A 62 -8.31 4.05 6.95
N TYR A 63 -8.88 5.16 6.48
CA TYR A 63 -9.80 5.16 5.35
C TYR A 63 -9.12 4.66 4.07
N ALA A 64 -7.89 5.07 3.81
CA ALA A 64 -7.10 4.56 2.70
C ALA A 64 -6.89 3.04 2.82
N ALA A 65 -6.51 2.55 4.01
CA ALA A 65 -6.33 1.11 4.25
C ALA A 65 -7.62 0.32 4.02
N LYS A 66 -8.76 0.82 4.53
CA LYS A 66 -10.08 0.23 4.29
C LYS A 66 -10.48 0.24 2.81
N GLN A 67 -10.26 1.33 2.09
CA GLN A 67 -10.58 1.42 0.67
C GLN A 67 -9.73 0.47 -0.17
N LYS A 68 -8.43 0.36 0.14
CA LYS A 68 -7.54 -0.60 -0.52
C LYS A 68 -7.91 -2.02 -0.16
N HIS A 69 -8.32 -2.28 1.09
CA HIS A 69 -8.79 -3.57 1.59
C HIS A 69 -7.79 -4.70 1.29
N THR A 70 -6.56 -4.50 1.74
CA THR A 70 -5.42 -5.41 1.48
C THR A 70 -4.66 -5.67 2.75
N VAL A 71 -4.03 -6.85 2.88
CA VAL A 71 -3.15 -7.16 4.01
C VAL A 71 -2.02 -6.15 4.13
N TYR A 72 -1.40 -5.75 3.02
CA TYR A 72 -0.32 -4.74 3.02
C TYR A 72 -0.76 -3.43 3.65
N ASN A 73 -1.84 -2.81 3.16
CA ASN A 73 -2.28 -1.50 3.65
C ASN A 73 -2.75 -1.53 5.11
N TYR A 74 -3.35 -2.63 5.58
CA TYR A 74 -3.68 -2.77 7.00
C TYR A 74 -2.43 -2.93 7.88
N LYS A 75 -1.44 -3.71 7.45
CA LYS A 75 -0.15 -3.80 8.14
C LYS A 75 0.59 -2.46 8.14
N LYS A 76 0.52 -1.71 7.04
CA LYS A 76 1.11 -0.37 6.93
C LYS A 76 0.48 0.58 7.94
N TYR A 77 -0.85 0.58 8.06
CA TYR A 77 -1.54 1.37 9.08
C TYR A 77 -1.05 1.04 10.51
N LEU A 78 -0.86 -0.25 10.86
CA LEU A 78 -0.32 -0.62 12.17
C LEU A 78 1.10 -0.11 12.45
N VAL A 79 1.93 -0.02 11.41
CA VAL A 79 3.30 0.51 11.55
C VAL A 79 3.29 2.03 11.64
N ASP A 80 2.49 2.70 10.81
CA ASP A 80 2.38 4.15 10.82
C ASP A 80 1.70 4.67 12.11
N PHE A 81 0.78 3.88 12.69
CA PHE A 81 -0.02 4.22 13.87
C PHE A 81 -0.04 3.08 14.92
N PRO A 82 1.08 2.81 15.61
CA PRO A 82 1.23 1.65 16.51
C PRO A 82 0.33 1.70 17.75
N ASN A 83 -0.16 2.89 18.11
CA ASN A 83 -1.13 3.15 19.17
C ASN A 83 -2.41 3.81 18.63
N GLY A 84 -2.69 3.62 17.33
CA GLY A 84 -3.83 4.23 16.66
C GLY A 84 -5.17 3.72 17.18
N LYS A 85 -6.19 4.57 17.10
CA LYS A 85 -7.61 4.33 17.41
C LYS A 85 -8.17 3.08 16.73
N TYR A 86 -7.70 2.72 15.53
CA TYR A 86 -8.24 1.59 14.75
C TYR A 86 -7.38 0.33 14.81
N LYS A 87 -6.29 0.32 15.60
CA LYS A 87 -5.37 -0.83 15.75
C LYS A 87 -6.10 -2.15 16.00
N GLU A 88 -7.01 -2.17 16.97
CA GLU A 88 -7.72 -3.39 17.39
C GLU A 88 -8.71 -3.91 16.32
N LEU A 89 -9.05 -3.10 15.31
CA LEU A 89 -9.91 -3.51 14.21
C LEU A 89 -9.12 -4.24 13.10
N VAL A 90 -7.81 -4.03 13.03
CA VAL A 90 -6.98 -4.53 11.92
C VAL A 90 -7.01 -6.06 11.78
N PRO A 91 -6.88 -6.87 12.85
CA PRO A 91 -6.93 -8.32 12.72
C PRO A 91 -8.22 -8.79 12.03
N GLY A 92 -9.38 -8.29 12.47
CA GLY A 92 -10.66 -8.63 11.87
C GLY A 92 -10.77 -8.18 10.40
N GLN A 93 -10.18 -7.05 10.02
CA GLN A 93 -10.12 -6.64 8.62
C GLN A 93 -9.24 -7.57 7.77
N ILE A 94 -8.09 -8.02 8.29
CA ILE A 94 -7.21 -8.96 7.59
C ILE A 94 -7.87 -10.33 7.44
N ASP A 95 -8.58 -10.80 8.46
CA ASP A 95 -9.31 -12.06 8.44
C ASP A 95 -10.50 -12.02 7.47
N SER A 96 -11.12 -10.84 7.29
CA SER A 96 -12.19 -10.64 6.31
C SER A 96 -11.71 -10.76 4.85
N ILE A 97 -10.41 -10.62 4.60
CA ILE A 97 -9.84 -10.82 3.26
C ILE A 97 -9.78 -12.33 2.98
N SER A 98 -10.80 -12.80 2.26
CA SER A 98 -10.97 -14.21 1.96
C SER A 98 -9.98 -14.70 0.91
N SER A 99 -9.21 -15.71 1.28
CA SER A 99 -8.48 -16.57 0.35
C SER A 99 -9.27 -17.83 -0.03
N ALA A 100 -10.52 -17.96 0.46
CA ALA A 100 -11.33 -19.14 0.19
C ALA A 100 -11.65 -19.24 -1.31
N ASN A 101 -11.71 -20.47 -1.81
CA ASN A 101 -12.09 -20.80 -3.19
C ASN A 101 -11.14 -20.25 -4.27
N ILE A 102 -9.85 -20.08 -3.99
CA ILE A 102 -8.84 -19.94 -5.05
C ILE A 102 -8.61 -21.33 -5.65
N ASN A 103 -8.99 -21.51 -6.91
CA ASN A 103 -8.75 -22.74 -7.64
C ASN A 103 -7.32 -22.75 -8.19
N LEU A 104 -6.55 -23.81 -7.92
CA LEU A 104 -5.20 -23.97 -8.43
C LEU A 104 -5.15 -24.04 -9.96
N GLU A 105 -6.20 -24.55 -10.59
CA GLU A 105 -6.33 -24.56 -12.05
C GLU A 105 -6.44 -23.14 -12.60
N ASP A 106 -7.23 -22.27 -11.95
CA ASP A 106 -7.36 -20.87 -12.33
C ASP A 106 -6.01 -20.15 -12.20
N LEU A 107 -5.26 -20.42 -11.13
CA LEU A 107 -3.89 -19.88 -10.97
C LEU A 107 -2.99 -20.32 -12.12
N THR A 108 -2.99 -21.61 -12.47
CA THR A 108 -2.10 -22.17 -13.50
C THR A 108 -2.39 -21.61 -14.89
N LYS A 109 -3.65 -21.31 -15.20
CA LYS A 109 -4.06 -20.73 -16.50
C LYS A 109 -3.91 -19.21 -16.55
N SER A 110 -3.61 -18.56 -15.43
CA SER A 110 -3.57 -17.10 -15.33
C SER A 110 -2.18 -16.56 -15.61
N THR A 111 -2.14 -15.49 -16.40
CA THR A 111 -1.02 -14.54 -16.36
C THR A 111 -1.38 -13.44 -15.39
N PHE A 112 -0.43 -13.04 -14.55
CA PHE A 112 -0.54 -11.93 -13.65
C PHE A 112 0.41 -10.83 -14.10
N VAL A 113 -0.05 -9.59 -13.97
CA VAL A 113 0.75 -8.42 -14.29
C VAL A 113 0.69 -7.43 -13.13
N GLY A 114 1.75 -6.67 -12.95
CA GLY A 114 1.77 -5.61 -11.98
C GLY A 114 3.11 -4.93 -11.85
N LYS A 115 3.40 -4.44 -10.65
CA LYS A 115 4.59 -3.62 -10.38
C LYS A 115 5.28 -4.07 -9.10
N ILE A 116 6.60 -3.91 -9.09
CA ILE A 116 7.43 -4.07 -7.89
C ILE A 116 8.06 -2.71 -7.57
N ASP A 117 7.90 -2.29 -6.33
CA ASP A 117 8.54 -1.13 -5.73
C ASP A 117 9.54 -1.61 -4.65
N TYR A 118 10.82 -1.38 -4.93
CA TYR A 118 11.92 -1.70 -4.03
C TYR A 118 12.23 -0.56 -3.03
N GLY A 119 11.63 0.62 -3.22
CA GLY A 119 11.89 1.83 -2.43
C GLY A 119 13.20 2.55 -2.77
N ASP A 120 14.24 1.84 -3.19
CA ASP A 120 15.57 2.38 -3.52
C ASP A 120 15.88 2.39 -5.04
N ARG A 121 14.96 1.88 -5.86
CA ARG A 121 15.11 1.72 -7.31
C ARG A 121 13.85 2.15 -8.04
N ALA A 122 13.98 2.34 -9.36
CA ALA A 122 12.82 2.57 -10.21
C ALA A 122 11.83 1.41 -10.11
N ILE A 123 10.54 1.75 -10.10
CA ILE A 123 9.45 0.77 -10.10
C ILE A 123 9.52 -0.07 -11.38
N GLU A 124 9.56 -1.39 -11.23
CA GLU A 124 9.61 -2.33 -12.35
C GLU A 124 8.22 -2.88 -12.66
N VAL A 125 7.91 -3.04 -13.95
CA VAL A 125 6.75 -3.81 -14.38
C VAL A 125 7.13 -5.29 -14.41
N ILE A 126 6.24 -6.13 -13.89
CA ILE A 126 6.42 -7.58 -13.79
C ILE A 126 5.25 -8.31 -14.44
N GLY A 127 5.58 -9.24 -15.33
CA GLY A 127 4.71 -10.32 -15.77
C GLY A 127 5.06 -11.60 -15.02
N PHE A 128 4.04 -12.31 -14.57
CA PHE A 128 4.16 -13.49 -13.73
C PHE A 128 3.17 -14.55 -14.18
N ASN A 129 3.61 -15.78 -14.42
CA ASN A 129 2.69 -16.90 -14.61
C ASN A 129 3.23 -18.16 -13.94
N PHE A 130 2.33 -18.98 -13.42
CA PHE A 130 2.70 -20.29 -12.93
C PHE A 130 2.95 -21.21 -14.13
N SER A 131 4.14 -21.78 -14.23
CA SER A 131 4.44 -22.84 -15.20
C SER A 131 4.09 -24.22 -14.65
N GLU A 132 4.04 -24.34 -13.33
CA GLU A 132 3.70 -25.57 -12.63
C GLU A 132 3.13 -25.26 -11.25
N ILE A 133 2.06 -25.95 -10.87
CA ILE A 133 1.53 -25.97 -9.50
C ILE A 133 1.26 -27.42 -9.11
N ARG A 134 1.82 -27.86 -7.97
CA ARG A 134 1.63 -29.21 -7.44
C ARG A 134 1.39 -29.18 -5.94
N LYS A 135 0.40 -29.92 -5.46
CA LYS A 135 0.17 -30.13 -4.03
C LYS A 135 1.07 -31.27 -3.53
N ASP A 136 1.70 -31.08 -2.40
CA ASP A 136 2.51 -32.09 -1.71
C ASP A 136 2.23 -32.07 -0.19
N SER A 137 3.03 -32.82 0.58
CA SER A 137 2.88 -32.92 2.04
C SER A 137 3.19 -31.62 2.79
N ALA A 138 3.88 -30.66 2.16
CA ALA A 138 4.27 -29.38 2.74
C ALA A 138 3.50 -28.19 2.14
N GLY A 139 2.35 -28.45 1.49
CA GLY A 139 1.45 -27.43 0.95
C GLY A 139 1.36 -27.47 -0.58
N ILE A 140 1.45 -26.31 -1.21
CA ILE A 140 1.44 -26.20 -2.67
C ILE A 140 2.80 -25.70 -3.12
N ARG A 141 3.55 -26.51 -3.86
CA ARG A 141 4.76 -26.09 -4.55
C ARG A 141 4.37 -25.48 -5.91
N PHE A 142 5.08 -24.44 -6.32
CA PHE A 142 4.97 -23.91 -7.67
C PHE A 142 6.32 -23.64 -8.32
N ILE A 143 6.31 -23.64 -9.65
CA ILE A 143 7.33 -23.03 -10.49
C ILE A 143 6.63 -21.90 -11.24
N ALA A 144 7.25 -20.72 -11.27
CA ALA A 144 6.72 -19.56 -11.95
C ALA A 144 7.76 -18.96 -12.90
N ASN A 145 7.28 -18.49 -14.05
CA ASN A 145 8.07 -17.65 -14.94
C ASN A 145 7.78 -16.20 -14.62
N ILE A 146 8.84 -15.43 -14.44
CA ILE A 146 8.82 -14.01 -14.14
C ILE A 146 9.55 -13.27 -15.25
N ASN A 147 8.88 -12.28 -15.81
CA ASN A 147 9.42 -11.40 -16.82
C ASN A 147 9.36 -9.96 -16.31
N THR A 148 10.51 -9.30 -16.17
CA THR A 148 10.60 -7.85 -15.99
C THR A 148 11.11 -7.21 -17.28
N SER A 149 11.37 -5.90 -17.29
CA SER A 149 11.99 -5.20 -18.43
C SER A 149 13.32 -5.84 -18.83
N ASP A 150 14.11 -6.24 -17.85
CA ASP A 150 15.52 -6.60 -18.05
C ASP A 150 15.80 -8.09 -17.82
N ASN A 151 14.86 -8.81 -17.20
CA ASN A 151 15.09 -10.18 -16.76
C ASN A 151 13.94 -11.11 -17.15
N ARG A 152 14.30 -12.33 -17.55
CA ARG A 152 13.37 -13.46 -17.64
C ARG A 152 13.92 -14.59 -16.78
N LYS A 153 13.13 -15.05 -15.80
CA LYS A 153 13.61 -15.98 -14.79
C LYS A 153 12.51 -16.98 -14.41
N THR A 154 12.93 -18.20 -14.13
CA THR A 154 12.09 -19.20 -13.49
C THR A 154 12.43 -19.22 -12.00
N ILE A 155 11.40 -19.10 -11.15
CA ILE A 155 11.53 -19.12 -9.69
C ILE A 155 10.63 -20.21 -9.12
N GLU A 156 11.14 -20.93 -8.14
CA GLU A 156 10.35 -21.85 -7.34
C GLU A 156 9.74 -21.11 -6.15
N GLY A 157 8.57 -21.55 -5.69
CA GLY A 157 8.01 -21.06 -4.44
C GLY A 157 7.00 -22.02 -3.86
N ARG A 158 6.41 -21.59 -2.74
CA ARG A 158 5.36 -22.33 -2.04
C ARG A 158 4.18 -21.44 -1.71
N ILE A 159 3.00 -22.04 -1.71
CA ILE A 159 1.77 -21.45 -1.18
C ILE A 159 1.31 -22.32 -0.02
N ASP A 160 1.15 -21.71 1.16
CA ASP A 160 0.46 -22.36 2.27
C ASP A 160 -1.04 -22.44 1.96
N PRO A 161 -1.66 -23.62 1.88
CA PRO A 161 -3.08 -23.74 1.52
C PRO A 161 -4.06 -23.19 2.58
N ASN A 162 -3.62 -22.95 3.82
CA ASN A 162 -4.50 -22.45 4.88
C ASN A 162 -4.58 -20.92 4.90
N GLY A 163 -3.42 -20.24 4.82
CA GLY A 163 -3.34 -18.78 4.77
C GLY A 163 -3.18 -18.17 3.37
N TYR A 164 -2.94 -19.02 2.36
CA TYR A 164 -2.54 -18.62 1.00
C TYR A 164 -1.32 -17.69 0.98
N THR A 165 -0.44 -17.84 1.96
CA THR A 165 0.84 -17.14 2.02
C THR A 165 1.72 -17.65 0.90
N VAL A 166 2.20 -16.75 0.05
CA VAL A 166 3.09 -17.04 -1.07
C VAL A 166 4.52 -16.75 -0.63
N MET A 167 5.40 -17.74 -0.75
CA MET A 167 6.83 -17.61 -0.47
C MET A 167 7.61 -17.92 -1.74
N PHE A 168 8.47 -16.98 -2.16
CA PHE A 168 9.39 -17.20 -3.26
C PHE A 168 10.71 -17.74 -2.72
N MET A 169 11.26 -18.73 -3.42
CA MET A 169 12.53 -19.35 -3.09
C MET A 169 13.53 -19.01 -4.19
N GLU A 170 14.29 -17.94 -3.98
CA GLU A 170 15.36 -17.59 -4.90
C GLU A 170 16.64 -18.37 -4.59
N ASN A 171 17.25 -18.90 -5.64
CA ASN A 171 18.56 -19.52 -5.55
C ASN A 171 19.65 -18.43 -5.48
N THR A 172 20.36 -18.37 -4.35
CA THR A 172 21.44 -17.41 -4.07
C THR A 172 22.67 -17.57 -4.97
N GLY A 173 22.81 -18.70 -5.67
CA GLY A 173 23.84 -18.92 -6.68
C GLY A 173 23.54 -18.27 -8.04
N ASN A 174 22.33 -17.74 -8.24
CA ASN A 174 21.99 -17.05 -9.49
C ASN A 174 22.66 -15.67 -9.55
N LYS A 175 23.21 -15.33 -10.74
CA LYS A 175 23.86 -14.04 -10.97
C LYS A 175 22.95 -12.83 -10.71
N THR A 176 21.64 -12.99 -10.94
CA THR A 176 20.64 -11.95 -10.71
C THR A 176 19.53 -12.49 -9.80
N MET A 177 19.32 -11.83 -8.67
CA MET A 177 18.17 -12.05 -7.77
C MET A 177 17.13 -10.95 -8.01
N LEU A 178 15.86 -11.32 -8.05
CA LEU A 178 14.74 -10.38 -8.10
C LEU A 178 14.38 -9.86 -6.70
N ASN A 179 14.84 -10.52 -5.64
CA ASN A 179 14.57 -10.27 -4.24
C ASN A 179 13.08 -10.10 -3.92
N ILE A 180 12.18 -10.78 -4.64
CA ILE A 180 10.74 -10.70 -4.39
C ILE A 180 10.39 -11.40 -3.07
N THR A 181 9.74 -10.67 -2.17
CA THR A 181 9.46 -11.12 -0.79
C THR A 181 8.07 -11.73 -0.63
N ASN A 182 7.77 -12.27 0.55
CA ASN A 182 6.54 -13.00 0.84
C ASN A 182 5.27 -12.18 0.57
N GLY A 183 4.28 -12.85 0.01
CA GLY A 183 2.97 -12.28 -0.30
C GLY A 183 1.82 -13.14 0.17
N ARG A 184 0.62 -12.80 -0.31
CA ARG A 184 -0.60 -13.57 -0.09
C ARG A 184 -1.44 -13.59 -1.36
N ALA A 185 -2.05 -14.74 -1.64
CA ALA A 185 -3.07 -14.88 -2.67
C ALA A 185 -4.47 -14.72 -2.07
N TYR A 186 -5.32 -13.93 -2.72
CA TYR A 186 -6.71 -13.73 -2.29
C TYR A 186 -7.60 -13.27 -3.46
N LYS A 187 -8.92 -13.33 -3.27
CA LYS A 187 -9.89 -12.80 -4.24
C LYS A 187 -10.28 -11.38 -3.89
N LYS A 188 -10.34 -10.50 -4.89
CA LYS A 188 -10.87 -9.13 -4.76
C LYS A 188 -11.88 -8.89 -5.88
N GLY A 189 -13.17 -8.93 -5.52
CA GLY A 189 -14.24 -9.04 -6.52
C GLY A 189 -14.07 -10.33 -7.34
N ASN A 190 -14.05 -10.20 -8.67
CA ASN A 190 -13.86 -11.33 -9.59
C ASN A 190 -12.38 -11.61 -9.91
N LYS A 191 -11.44 -10.80 -9.40
CA LYS A 191 -10.02 -10.92 -9.71
C LYS A 191 -9.27 -11.72 -8.65
N ILE A 192 -8.27 -12.47 -9.10
CA ILE A 192 -7.28 -13.08 -8.21
C ILE A 192 -6.12 -12.09 -8.07
N MET A 193 -5.76 -11.80 -6.82
CA MET A 193 -4.67 -10.93 -6.44
C MET A 193 -3.55 -11.78 -5.84
N LEU A 194 -2.31 -11.48 -6.21
CA LEU A 194 -1.11 -11.84 -5.45
C LEU A 194 -0.49 -10.53 -5.00
N GLU A 195 -0.26 -10.34 -3.71
CA GLU A 195 0.28 -9.07 -3.21
C GLU A 195 1.26 -9.29 -2.08
N SER A 196 2.29 -8.44 -2.03
CA SER A 196 3.25 -8.39 -0.94
C SER A 196 2.55 -8.24 0.40
N THR A 197 3.08 -8.91 1.42
CA THR A 197 2.73 -8.65 2.82
C THR A 197 3.90 -8.07 3.61
N ASN A 198 5.00 -7.76 2.92
CA ASN A 198 6.21 -7.16 3.44
C ASN A 198 6.16 -5.64 3.24
N LEU A 199 6.37 -4.89 4.32
CA LEU A 199 6.29 -3.43 4.30
C LEU A 199 7.53 -2.77 3.69
N ASN A 200 8.66 -3.49 3.62
CA ASN A 200 9.93 -2.98 3.08
C ASN A 200 10.06 -3.17 1.56
N GLN A 201 9.16 -3.92 0.93
CA GLN A 201 9.11 -4.09 -0.51
C GLN A 201 7.67 -4.37 -0.92
N TYR A 202 7.08 -3.44 -1.68
CA TYR A 202 5.71 -3.57 -2.14
C TYR A 202 5.68 -4.13 -3.56
N TRP A 203 4.85 -5.14 -3.77
CA TRP A 203 4.51 -5.61 -5.09
C TRP A 203 3.05 -6.03 -5.11
N ASN A 204 2.40 -5.84 -6.25
CA ASN A 204 1.05 -6.33 -6.47
C ASN A 204 0.99 -6.94 -7.86
N LEU A 205 0.26 -8.03 -7.99
CA LEU A 205 0.03 -8.74 -9.23
C LEU A 205 -1.46 -9.05 -9.31
N ILE A 206 -2.05 -8.66 -10.42
CA ILE A 206 -3.46 -8.86 -10.69
C ILE A 206 -3.56 -9.82 -11.86
N LYS A 207 -4.45 -10.79 -11.77
CA LYS A 207 -4.79 -11.64 -12.92
C LYS A 207 -5.14 -10.73 -14.11
N TYR A 208 -4.45 -10.97 -15.22
CA TYR A 208 -4.76 -10.38 -16.51
C TYR A 208 -5.99 -11.10 -17.07
N ASP A 209 -7.01 -10.34 -17.40
CA ASP A 209 -8.17 -10.84 -18.14
C ASP A 209 -7.98 -10.36 -19.58
N GLU A 210 -7.82 -11.29 -20.52
CA GLU A 210 -8.01 -10.98 -21.95
C GLU A 210 -9.51 -10.71 -22.11
N GLU A 211 -9.86 -9.47 -22.50
CA GLU A 211 -11.25 -9.11 -22.84
C GLU A 211 -11.82 -9.96 -23.97
#